data_AF-A0A969IH61-F1
#
_entry.id   AF-A0A969IH61-F1
#
_cell.length_a   1.000
_cell.length_b   1.000
_cell.length_c   1.000
_cell.angle_alpha   90.00
_cell.angle_beta   90.00
_cell.angle_gamma   90.00
#
_symmetry.space_group_name_H-M   'P 1'
#
loop_
_entity.id
_entity.type
_entity.pdbx_description
1 polymer ?
#
loop_
_entity_poly.entity_id
_entity_poly.type
_entity_poly.pdbx_seq_one_letter_code
_entity_poly.pdbx_strand_id
1 'polypeptide(L)'
;MVIGLSSQPVSRALFGGGDSVWIFPTFFICLLITLRVAPAVLRFALPFSAEVKGIWAGRRLLAKRYDSYQWQKLFWIGLGLLPHVVTAGAAAPGEILVTVICLIGGSVGLLIWSKVSSAVSPQT
;
A
#
# COMPACT_ATOMS: atom_id res chain seq x y z
N MET A 1 -7.29 0.43 1.90
CA MET A 1 -8.33 0.53 2.94
C MET A 1 -8.36 -0.70 3.84
N VAL A 2 -8.79 -1.89 3.37
CA VAL A 2 -8.84 -3.12 4.22
C VAL A 2 -7.49 -3.42 4.88
N ILE A 3 -6.39 -3.35 4.13
CA ILE A 3 -5.03 -3.55 4.65
C ILE A 3 -4.69 -2.56 5.77
N GLY A 4 -5.07 -1.29 5.62
CA GLY A 4 -4.84 -0.27 6.67
C GLY A 4 -5.61 -0.62 7.93
N LEU A 5 -6.92 -0.87 7.79
CA LEU A 5 -7.80 -1.19 8.90
C LEU A 5 -7.41 -2.46 9.66
N SER A 6 -6.91 -3.49 8.97
CA SER A 6 -6.54 -4.78 9.59
C SER A 6 -5.09 -4.85 10.08
N SER A 7 -4.17 -4.05 9.53
CA SER A 7 -2.75 -4.16 9.85
C SER A 7 -2.42 -3.85 11.32
N GLN A 8 -3.02 -2.81 11.92
CA GLN A 8 -2.84 -2.48 13.33
C GLN A 8 -3.32 -3.60 14.27
N PRO A 9 -4.59 -4.06 14.23
CA PRO A 9 -5.05 -5.11 15.14
C PRO A 9 -4.30 -6.42 14.94
N VAL A 10 -3.93 -6.78 13.70
CA VAL A 10 -3.11 -7.96 13.43
C VAL A 10 -1.71 -7.82 14.03
N SER A 11 -1.06 -6.67 13.87
CA SER A 11 0.26 -6.44 14.47
C SER A 11 0.24 -6.51 15.99
N ARG A 12 -0.80 -5.94 16.63
CA ARG A 12 -0.97 -5.99 18.08
C ARG A 12 -1.28 -7.40 18.57
N ALA A 13 -2.03 -8.19 17.80
CA ALA A 13 -2.28 -9.60 18.11
C ALA A 13 -1.01 -10.46 18.00
N LEU A 14 -0.12 -10.15 17.06
CA LEU A 14 1.11 -10.93 16.81
C LEU A 14 2.29 -10.53 17.71
N PHE A 15 2.47 -9.23 17.96
CA PHE A 15 3.65 -8.68 18.62
C PHE A 15 3.34 -7.96 19.95
N GLY A 16 2.05 -7.86 20.33
CA GLY A 16 1.60 -7.11 21.49
C GLY A 16 1.47 -5.60 21.24
N GLY A 17 1.03 -4.86 22.27
CA GLY A 17 0.88 -3.41 22.25
C GLY A 17 2.11 -2.66 22.78
N GLY A 18 3.32 -3.02 22.31
CA GLY A 18 4.56 -2.38 22.78
C GLY A 18 4.79 -0.99 22.18
N ASP A 19 5.39 -0.08 22.96
CA ASP A 19 5.71 1.31 22.55
C ASP A 19 6.84 1.44 21.52
N SER A 20 7.32 0.32 20.97
CA SER A 20 8.44 0.32 20.04
C SER A 20 8.06 0.99 18.73
N VAL A 21 8.79 2.05 18.40
CA VAL A 21 8.64 2.80 17.14
C VAL A 21 8.89 1.93 15.92
N TRP A 22 9.66 0.84 16.04
CA TRP A 22 10.13 0.04 14.91
C TRP A 22 9.29 -1.19 14.59
N ILE A 23 8.53 -1.73 15.56
CA ILE A 23 7.79 -3.00 15.36
C ILE A 23 6.75 -2.83 14.25
N PHE A 24 5.88 -1.81 14.36
CA PHE A 24 4.81 -1.61 13.38
C PHE A 24 5.33 -1.25 11.98
N PRO A 25 6.27 -0.31 11.79
CA PRO A 25 6.85 -0.04 10.48
C PRO A 25 7.50 -1.27 9.83
N THR A 26 8.29 -2.05 10.59
CA THR A 26 8.94 -3.25 10.05
C THR A 26 7.91 -4.29 9.64
N PHE A 27 6.92 -4.58 10.49
CA PHE A 27 5.81 -5.46 10.14
C PHE A 27 5.08 -4.98 8.87
N PHE A 28 4.77 -3.69 8.80
CA PHE A 28 4.05 -3.10 7.68
C PHE A 28 4.85 -3.19 6.37
N ILE A 29 6.17 -2.95 6.40
CA ILE A 29 7.06 -3.14 5.25
C ILE A 29 7.07 -4.62 4.83
N CYS A 30 7.25 -5.55 5.78
CA CYS A 30 7.21 -6.99 5.51
C CYS A 30 5.88 -7.42 4.90
N LEU A 31 4.75 -6.88 5.36
CA LEU A 31 3.42 -7.13 4.80
C LEU A 31 3.33 -6.67 3.34
N LEU A 32 3.82 -5.46 3.04
CA LEU A 32 3.84 -4.92 1.68
C LEU A 32 4.74 -5.73 0.74
N ILE A 33 5.91 -6.15 1.21
CA ILE A 33 6.83 -7.03 0.47
C ILE A 33 6.16 -8.36 0.21
N THR A 34 5.57 -8.98 1.22
CA THR A 34 4.87 -10.27 1.11
C THR A 34 3.74 -10.21 0.08
N LEU A 35 2.97 -9.12 0.06
CA LEU A 35 1.91 -8.91 -0.94
C LEU A 35 2.45 -8.86 -2.38
N ARG A 36 3.72 -8.51 -2.58
CA ARG A 36 4.39 -8.50 -3.90
C ARG A 36 5.02 -9.85 -4.22
N VAL A 37 5.68 -10.47 -3.23
CA VAL A 37 6.44 -11.71 -3.38
C VAL A 37 5.51 -12.92 -3.49
N ALA A 38 4.47 -13.02 -2.66
CA ALA A 38 3.58 -14.19 -2.66
C ALA A 38 2.91 -14.42 -4.03
N PRO A 39 2.33 -13.41 -4.72
CA PRO A 39 1.84 -13.60 -6.07
C PRO A 39 2.94 -14.00 -7.04
N ALA A 40 4.15 -13.43 -6.91
CA ALA A 40 5.28 -13.74 -7.80
C ALA A 40 5.73 -15.21 -7.66
N VAL A 41 5.88 -15.70 -6.43
CA VAL A 41 6.20 -17.09 -6.12
C VAL A 41 5.09 -18.01 -6.64
N LEU A 42 3.82 -17.64 -6.44
CA LEU A 42 2.69 -18.41 -6.97
C LEU A 42 2.73 -18.52 -8.51
N ARG A 43 3.15 -17.46 -9.22
CA ARG A 43 3.33 -17.52 -10.69
C ARG A 43 4.46 -18.45 -11.10
N PHE A 44 5.50 -18.54 -10.28
CA PHE A 44 6.66 -19.37 -10.54
C PHE A 44 6.34 -20.85 -10.28
N ALA A 45 5.60 -21.14 -9.21
CA ALA A 45 5.25 -22.49 -8.81
C ALA A 45 4.14 -23.12 -9.67
N LEU A 46 3.20 -22.32 -10.19
CA LEU A 46 2.09 -22.85 -10.98
C LEU A 46 2.44 -22.94 -12.48
N PRO A 47 2.13 -24.07 -13.15
CA PRO A 47 2.39 -24.27 -14.56
C PRO A 47 1.35 -23.56 -15.44
N PHE A 48 1.29 -22.22 -15.36
CA PHE A 48 0.41 -21.43 -16.22
C PHE A 48 0.84 -21.50 -17.69
N SER A 49 -0.15 -21.54 -18.59
CA SER A 49 0.07 -21.50 -20.04
C SER A 49 0.77 -20.20 -20.47
N ALA A 50 1.46 -20.24 -21.61
CA ALA A 50 2.16 -19.09 -22.17
C ALA A 50 1.20 -17.90 -22.44
N GLU A 51 -0.04 -18.20 -22.80
CA GLU A 51 -1.10 -17.20 -23.04
C GLU A 51 -1.46 -16.43 -21.76
N VAL A 52 -1.66 -17.12 -20.64
CA VAL A 52 -1.95 -16.50 -19.33
C VAL A 52 -0.78 -15.63 -18.88
N LYS A 53 0.46 -16.10 -19.07
CA LYS A 53 1.68 -15.33 -18.76
C LYS A 53 1.77 -14.07 -19.63
N GLY A 54 1.42 -14.15 -20.91
CA GLY A 54 1.38 -13.02 -21.84
C GLY A 54 0.38 -11.93 -21.44
N ILE A 55 -0.87 -12.32 -21.14
CA ILE A 55 -1.91 -11.38 -20.67
C ILE A 55 -1.47 -10.67 -19.39
N TRP A 56 -0.85 -11.40 -18.45
CA TRP A 56 -0.35 -10.83 -17.20
C TRP A 56 0.80 -9.86 -17.40
N ALA A 57 1.75 -10.16 -18.30
CA ALA A 57 2.84 -9.27 -18.65
C ALA A 57 2.30 -7.96 -19.25
N GLY A 58 1.35 -8.06 -20.18
CA GLY A 58 0.68 -6.90 -20.79
C GLY A 58 -0.03 -6.01 -19.77
N ARG A 59 -0.85 -6.62 -18.89
CA ARG A 59 -1.54 -5.88 -17.81
C ARG A 59 -0.57 -5.21 -16.84
N ARG A 60 0.56 -5.86 -16.50
CA ARG A 60 1.57 -5.28 -15.62
C ARG A 60 2.30 -4.11 -16.27
N LEU A 61 2.54 -4.14 -17.58
CA LEU A 61 3.14 -3.04 -18.32
C LEU A 61 2.22 -1.81 -18.34
N LEU A 62 0.93 -2.02 -18.64
CA LEU A 62 -0.09 -0.97 -18.59
C LEU A 62 -0.21 -0.36 -17.19
N ALA A 63 -0.27 -1.20 -16.15
CA ALA A 63 -0.37 -0.74 -14.77
C ALA A 63 0.84 0.09 -14.32
N LYS A 64 2.05 -0.22 -14.80
CA LYS A 64 3.27 0.58 -14.53
C LYS A 64 3.25 1.93 -15.24
N ARG A 65 2.60 2.04 -16.40
CA ARG A 65 2.57 3.25 -17.22
C ARG A 65 1.54 4.27 -16.73
N TYR A 66 0.45 3.79 -16.14
CA TYR A 66 -0.66 4.60 -15.60
C TYR A 66 -0.76 4.49 -14.08
N ASP A 67 0.38 4.68 -13.39
CA ASP A 67 0.58 4.30 -11.99
C ASP A 67 -0.01 5.27 -10.95
N SER A 68 -1.16 5.89 -11.27
CA SER A 68 -1.98 6.64 -10.30
C SER A 68 -2.44 5.76 -9.15
N TYR A 69 -2.64 4.48 -9.45
CA TYR A 69 -3.21 3.50 -8.55
C TYR A 69 -2.30 3.18 -7.36
N GLN A 70 -0.99 3.31 -7.49
CA GLN A 70 -0.07 3.13 -6.34
C GLN A 70 -0.20 4.25 -5.32
N TRP A 71 -0.28 5.50 -5.78
CA TRP A 71 -0.49 6.65 -4.90
C TRP A 71 -1.85 6.61 -4.21
N GLN A 72 -2.89 6.21 -4.95
CA GLN A 72 -4.20 5.93 -4.36
C GLN A 72 -4.10 4.86 -3.28
N LYS A 73 -3.49 3.70 -3.56
CA LYS A 73 -3.35 2.63 -2.55
C LYS A 73 -2.69 3.13 -1.27
N LEU A 74 -1.60 3.89 -1.40
CA LEU A 74 -0.87 4.43 -0.25
C LEU A 74 -1.78 5.36 0.59
N PHE A 75 -2.49 6.27 -0.08
CA PHE A 75 -3.48 7.14 0.56
C PHE A 75 -4.60 6.35 1.25
N TRP A 76 -5.22 5.40 0.55
CA TRP A 76 -6.29 4.53 1.07
C TRP A 76 -5.82 3.63 2.22
N ILE A 77 -4.52 3.30 2.30
CA ILE A 77 -3.97 2.59 3.45
C ILE A 77 -3.83 3.53 4.64
N GLY A 78 -3.27 4.72 4.44
CA GLY A 78 -3.20 5.76 5.47
C GLY A 78 -4.58 6.11 6.04
N LEU A 79 -5.58 6.24 5.18
CA LEU A 79 -6.97 6.48 5.58
C LEU A 79 -7.57 5.33 6.39
N GLY A 80 -7.12 4.09 6.17
CA GLY A 80 -7.53 2.93 6.95
C GLY A 80 -6.82 2.83 8.31
N LEU A 81 -5.64 3.45 8.47
CA LEU A 81 -4.91 3.51 9.73
C LEU A 81 -5.38 4.67 10.63
N LEU A 82 -5.85 5.76 10.02
CA LEU A 82 -6.27 6.98 10.71
C LEU A 82 -7.29 6.76 11.84
N PRO A 83 -8.36 5.93 11.68
CA PRO A 83 -9.32 5.70 12.76
C PRO A 83 -8.67 5.14 14.02
N HIS A 84 -7.69 4.24 13.89
CA HIS A 84 -7.01 3.64 15.04
C HIS A 84 -6.12 4.65 15.75
N VAL A 85 -5.46 5.55 15.02
CA VAL A 85 -4.64 6.62 15.61
C VAL A 85 -5.50 7.66 16.33
N VAL A 86 -6.68 7.98 15.81
CA VAL A 86 -7.56 9.02 16.36
C VAL A 86 -8.40 8.51 17.54
N THR A 87 -8.84 7.24 17.50
CA THR A 87 -9.73 6.67 18.52
C THR A 87 -9.00 5.99 19.67
N ALA A 88 -7.81 5.44 19.43
CA ALA A 88 -6.99 4.87 20.50
C ALA A 88 -6.15 5.99 21.11
N GLY A 89 -6.52 6.47 22.30
CA GLY A 89 -5.73 7.45 23.07
C GLY A 89 -4.29 7.02 23.42
N ALA A 90 -3.85 5.85 22.97
CA ALA A 90 -2.50 5.29 23.11
C ALA A 90 -2.06 4.63 21.79
N ALA A 91 -2.03 5.39 20.69
CA ALA A 91 -1.42 4.93 19.45
C ALA A 91 0.11 4.90 19.59
N ALA A 92 0.74 3.77 19.29
CA ALA A 92 2.19 3.65 19.37
C ALA A 92 2.85 4.62 18.35
N PRO A 93 4.01 5.24 18.67
CA PRO A 93 4.62 6.24 17.78
C PRO A 93 4.92 5.71 16.37
N GLY A 94 5.22 4.41 16.25
CA GLY A 94 5.41 3.76 14.94
C GLY A 94 4.14 3.70 14.09
N GLU A 95 2.96 3.54 14.71
CA GLU A 95 1.67 3.56 14.02
C GLU A 95 1.35 4.96 13.47
N ILE A 96 1.63 5.99 14.28
CA ILE A 96 1.48 7.40 13.87
C ILE A 96 2.40 7.70 12.69
N LEU A 97 3.67 7.32 12.79
CA LEU A 97 4.67 7.55 11.74
C LEU A 97 4.22 6.95 10.39
N VAL A 98 3.82 5.68 10.38
CA VAL A 98 3.37 5.00 9.15
C VAL A 98 2.10 5.65 8.60
N THR A 99 1.15 6.03 9.47
CA THR A 99 -0.09 6.70 9.07
C THR A 99 0.19 8.03 8.37
N VAL A 100 1.05 8.86 8.95
CA VAL A 100 1.46 10.16 8.39
C VAL A 100 2.16 9.99 7.05
N ILE A 101 3.14 9.07 6.96
CA ILE A 101 3.85 8.79 5.70
C ILE A 101 2.88 8.34 4.61
N CYS A 102 1.95 7.44 4.93
CA CYS A 102 0.99 6.93 3.94
C CYS A 102 0.03 8.02 3.46
N LEU A 103 -0.47 8.87 4.36
CA LEU A 103 -1.39 9.96 4.02
C LEU A 103 -0.69 11.06 3.23
N ILE A 104 0.44 11.57 3.72
CA ILE A 104 1.16 12.65 3.06
C ILE A 104 1.74 12.16 1.73
N GLY A 105 2.44 11.03 1.73
CA GLY A 105 3.03 10.46 0.51
C GLY A 105 1.97 10.11 -0.53
N GLY A 106 0.85 9.52 -0.11
CA GLY A 106 -0.27 9.20 -0.99
C GLY A 106 -0.91 10.46 -1.58
N SER A 107 -1.16 11.49 -0.76
CA SER A 107 -1.77 12.75 -1.20
C SER A 107 -0.86 13.52 -2.16
N VAL A 108 0.41 13.68 -1.81
CA VAL A 108 1.40 14.37 -2.65
C VAL A 108 1.55 13.66 -4.00
N GLY A 109 1.66 12.33 -3.98
CA GLY A 109 1.74 11.54 -5.21
C GLY A 109 0.50 11.67 -6.09
N LEU A 110 -0.69 11.71 -5.48
CA LEU A 110 -1.94 11.94 -6.22
C LEU A 110 -2.01 13.32 -6.85
N LEU A 111 -1.58 14.36 -6.14
CA LEU A 111 -1.54 15.74 -6.65
C LEU A 111 -0.53 15.92 -7.79
N ILE A 112 0.64 15.28 -7.69
CA ILE A 112 1.63 15.29 -8.77
C ILE A 112 1.05 14.57 -9.99
N TRP A 113 0.45 13.40 -9.79
CA TRP A 113 -0.15 12.64 -10.88
C TRP A 113 -1.32 13.39 -11.54
N SER A 114 -2.18 14.05 -10.77
CA SER A 114 -3.30 14.81 -11.33
C SER A 114 -2.81 15.96 -12.21
N LYS A 115 -1.75 16.68 -11.78
CA LYS A 115 -1.14 17.74 -12.59
C LYS A 115 -0.53 17.21 -13.88
N VAL A 116 0.20 16.09 -13.83
CA VAL A 116 0.79 15.47 -15.04
C VAL A 116 -0.30 14.95 -15.97
N SER A 117 -1.35 14.34 -15.45
CA SER A 117 -2.47 13.84 -16.24
C SER A 117 -3.23 14.98 -16.94
N SER A 118 -3.49 16.08 -16.24
CA SER A 118 -4.12 17.26 -16.82
C SER A 118 -3.25 17.93 -17.89
N ALA A 119 -1.93 17.86 -17.79
CA ALA A 119 -1.01 18.36 -18.81
C ALA A 119 -0.90 17.44 -20.04
N VAL A 120 -1.15 16.13 -19.88
CA VAL A 120 -1.10 15.11 -20.94
C VAL A 120 -2.43 14.98 -21.69
N SER A 121 -3.55 15.46 -21.12
CA SER A 121 -4.86 15.52 -21.77
C SER A 121 -5.16 16.94 -22.29
N PRO A 122 -4.67 17.35 -23.48
CA PRO A 122 -5.22 18.51 -24.14
C PRO A 122 -6.70 18.21 -24.47
N GLN A 123 -7.54 19.19 -24.16
CA GLN A 123 -8.98 19.22 -24.37
C GLN A 123 -9.34 18.67 -25.77
N THR A 124 -10.08 17.56 -25.80
CA THR A 124 -10.93 17.18 -26.94
C THR A 124 -12.33 17.67 -26.66
#